data_AF-A0A484CMM0-F1
#
_entry.id   AF-A0A484CMM0-F1
#
_cell.length_a   1.000
_cell.length_b   1.000
_cell.length_c   1.000
_cell.angle_alpha   90.00
_cell.angle_beta   90.00
_cell.angle_gamma   90.00
#
_symmetry.space_group_name_H-M   'P 1'
#
loop_
_entity.id
_entity.type
_entity.pdbx_description
1 polymer ?
#
loop_
_entity_poly.entity_id
_entity_poly.type
_entity_poly.pdbx_seq_one_letter_code
_entity_poly.pdbx_strand_id
1 'polypeptide(L)'
;MFTTVKAFEGQQYSTLKRQCLQSGLLFEDPRFPTFDNSLFYQGNRIGRVVWKRPRELCEDPHLFVDGISAHDLHQGQLGNCWFVAACSSLASRESLWQK
;
A
#
# COMPACT_ATOMS: atom_id res chain seq x y z
N MET A 1 -25.40 13.12 3.98
CA MET A 1 -25.42 11.68 3.61
C MET A 1 -24.08 11.08 4.02
N PHE A 2 -24.04 10.28 5.08
CA PHE A 2 -22.82 9.59 5.49
C PHE A 2 -22.60 8.43 4.52
N THR A 3 -21.56 8.54 3.68
CA THR A 3 -21.13 7.44 2.83
C THR A 3 -20.50 6.37 3.74
N THR A 4 -21.25 5.34 4.08
CA THR A 4 -20.68 4.20 4.82
C THR A 4 -19.62 3.54 3.95
N VAL A 5 -18.37 3.53 4.43
CA VAL A 5 -17.25 2.89 3.74
C VAL A 5 -17.61 1.42 3.53
N LYS A 6 -17.72 0.99 2.26
CA LYS A 6 -18.01 -0.40 1.92
C LYS A 6 -16.72 -1.19 1.98
N ALA A 7 -16.68 -2.23 2.81
CA ALA A 7 -15.55 -3.15 2.86
C ALA A 7 -15.36 -3.82 1.50
N PHE A 8 -14.16 -3.68 0.93
CA PHE A 8 -13.78 -4.43 -0.26
C PHE A 8 -13.69 -5.92 0.09
N GLU A 9 -14.40 -6.76 -0.67
CA GLU A 9 -14.40 -8.22 -0.48
C GLU A 9 -14.70 -8.71 0.94
N GLY A 10 -15.44 -7.91 1.73
CA GLY A 10 -15.79 -8.20 3.11
C GLY A 10 -14.64 -8.05 4.12
N GLN A 11 -13.47 -7.54 3.70
CA GLN A 11 -12.32 -7.34 4.56
C GLN A 11 -12.52 -6.10 5.45
N GLN A 12 -12.67 -6.34 6.76
CA GLN A 12 -12.80 -5.28 7.76
C GLN A 12 -11.46 -5.04 8.45
N TYR A 13 -10.83 -3.91 8.14
CA TYR A 13 -9.50 -3.54 8.66
C TYR A 13 -9.39 -3.66 10.18
N SER A 14 -10.36 -3.12 10.93
CA SER A 14 -10.34 -3.09 12.40
C SER A 14 -10.41 -4.49 13.02
N THR A 15 -11.18 -5.39 12.42
CA THR A 15 -11.29 -6.80 12.84
C THR A 15 -10.01 -7.56 12.54
N LEU A 16 -9.49 -7.45 11.31
CA LEU A 16 -8.26 -8.12 10.88
C LEU A 16 -7.07 -7.66 11.73
N LYS A 17 -6.91 -6.34 11.91
CA LYS A 17 -5.85 -5.77 12.75
C LYS A 17 -5.91 -6.32 14.17
N ARG A 18 -7.10 -6.36 14.77
CA ARG A 18 -7.28 -6.87 16.14
C ARG A 18 -6.88 -8.34 16.24
N GLN A 19 -7.31 -9.17 15.29
CA GLN A 19 -6.97 -10.59 15.26
C GLN A 19 -5.46 -10.81 15.16
N CYS A 20 -4.77 -10.10 14.25
CA CYS A 20 -3.32 -10.18 14.10
C CYS A 20 -2.57 -9.72 15.36
N LEU A 21 -3.00 -8.62 15.98
CA LEU A 21 -2.40 -8.15 17.23
C LEU A 21 -2.61 -9.16 18.38
N GLN A 22 -3.77 -9.81 18.45
CA GLN A 22 -4.07 -10.82 19.47
C GLN A 22 -3.30 -12.12 19.27
N SER A 23 -3.09 -12.54 18.01
CA SER A 23 -2.33 -13.75 17.71
C SER A 23 -0.81 -13.53 17.71
N GLY A 24 -0.35 -12.27 17.78
CA GLY A 24 1.07 -11.93 17.66
C GLY A 24 1.65 -12.17 16.26
N LEU A 25 0.78 -12.36 15.26
CA LEU A 25 1.18 -12.60 13.88
C LEU A 25 1.02 -11.34 13.04
N LEU A 26 1.84 -11.22 12.00
CA LEU A 26 1.70 -10.15 11.03
C LEU A 26 0.64 -10.53 10.00
N PHE A 27 -0.12 -9.54 9.53
CA PHE A 27 -1.16 -9.76 8.52
C PHE A 27 -0.54 -10.24 7.20
N GLU A 28 -1.21 -11.20 6.57
CA GLU A 28 -0.98 -11.69 5.21
C GLU A 28 -2.32 -11.68 4.48
N ASP A 29 -2.39 -11.02 3.32
CA ASP A 29 -3.63 -10.86 2.58
C ASP A 29 -3.89 -12.07 1.66
N PRO A 30 -4.98 -12.84 1.87
CA PRO A 30 -5.33 -13.94 0.97
C PRO A 30 -5.81 -13.46 -0.40
N ARG A 31 -6.25 -12.20 -0.53
CA ARG A 31 -6.77 -11.63 -1.80
C ARG A 31 -5.68 -11.05 -2.68
N PHE A 32 -4.57 -10.64 -2.09
CA PHE A 32 -3.40 -10.12 -2.80
C PHE A 32 -2.11 -10.71 -2.22
N PRO A 33 -1.84 -12.00 -2.51
CA PRO A 33 -0.73 -12.72 -1.88
C PRO A 33 0.62 -12.24 -2.41
N THR A 34 1.71 -12.61 -1.73
CA THR A 34 3.10 -12.25 -2.11
C THR A 34 3.66 -13.14 -3.23
N PHE A 35 2.88 -13.38 -4.29
CA PHE A 35 3.25 -14.18 -5.46
C PHE A 35 3.30 -13.33 -6.73
N ASP A 36 3.98 -13.83 -7.76
CA ASP A 36 4.13 -13.13 -9.05
C ASP A 36 2.78 -12.82 -9.73
N ASN A 37 1.74 -13.59 -9.43
CA ASN A 37 0.38 -13.36 -9.95
C ASN A 37 -0.21 -12.02 -9.49
N SER A 38 0.27 -11.49 -8.36
CA SER A 38 -0.12 -10.17 -7.84
C SER A 38 0.64 -9.04 -8.54
N LEU A 39 1.75 -9.33 -9.21
CA LEU A 39 2.59 -8.36 -9.92
C LEU A 39 2.28 -8.34 -11.43
N PHE A 40 2.04 -9.50 -12.04
CA PHE A 40 1.97 -9.66 -13.48
C PHE A 40 0.76 -10.50 -13.91
N TYR A 41 0.04 -10.01 -14.91
CA TYR A 41 -0.98 -10.80 -15.60
C TYR A 41 -0.38 -11.85 -16.54
N GLN A 42 0.79 -11.58 -17.13
CA GLN A 42 1.43 -12.43 -18.13
C GLN A 42 2.95 -12.45 -17.97
N GLY A 43 3.45 -13.44 -17.23
CA GLY A 43 4.87 -13.75 -17.10
C GLY A 43 5.69 -12.65 -16.41
N ASN A 44 6.74 -13.06 -15.70
CA ASN A 44 7.62 -12.13 -15.03
C ASN A 44 8.55 -11.44 -16.06
N ARG A 45 8.37 -10.13 -16.25
CA ARG A 45 9.14 -9.31 -17.21
C ARG A 45 10.24 -8.48 -16.56
N ILE A 46 10.32 -8.45 -15.23
CA ILE A 46 11.19 -7.54 -14.48
C ILE A 46 12.34 -8.31 -13.79
N GLY A 47 12.24 -9.64 -13.72
CA GLY A 47 13.25 -10.51 -13.11
C GLY A 47 12.87 -10.92 -11.69
N ARG A 48 13.83 -11.35 -10.88
CA ARG A 48 13.54 -11.89 -9.53
C ARG A 48 13.05 -10.76 -8.60
N VAL A 49 11.79 -10.85 -8.17
CA VAL A 49 11.21 -9.98 -7.14
C VAL A 49 11.16 -10.74 -5.81
N VAL A 50 11.53 -10.06 -4.72
CA VAL A 50 11.43 -10.59 -3.35
C VAL A 50 10.54 -9.64 -2.56
N TRP A 51 9.46 -10.19 -2.01
CA TRP A 51 8.55 -9.45 -1.15
C TRP A 51 9.19 -9.26 0.23
N LYS A 52 9.23 -8.03 0.72
CA LYS A 52 9.76 -7.66 2.03
C LYS A 52 8.83 -6.67 2.71
N ARG A 53 8.68 -6.78 4.02
CA ARG A 53 7.97 -5.82 4.86
C ARG A 53 8.87 -4.60 5.12
N PRO A 54 8.31 -3.41 5.43
CA PRO A 54 9.11 -2.20 5.66
C PRO A 54 10.23 -2.37 6.70
N ARG A 55 9.97 -3.12 7.77
CA ARG A 55 10.95 -3.41 8.84
C ARG A 55 12.12 -4.30 8.39
N GLU A 56 11.98 -5.00 7.27
CA GLU A 56 13.06 -5.79 6.66
C GLU A 56 13.91 -4.95 5.68
N LEU A 57 13.49 -3.71 5.41
CA LEU A 57 14.17 -2.76 4.52
C LEU A 57 14.85 -1.63 5.30
N CYS A 58 14.23 -1.18 6.41
CA CYS A 58 14.72 -0.11 7.26
C CYS A 58 14.41 -0.44 8.73
N GLU A 59 15.28 -0.02 9.66
CA GLU A 59 15.10 -0.26 11.10
C GLU A 59 13.90 0.48 11.68
N ASP A 60 13.62 1.70 11.18
CA ASP A 60 12.58 2.59 11.70
C ASP A 60 11.62 3.07 10.59
N PRO A 61 10.76 2.17 10.08
CA PRO A 61 9.89 2.48 8.96
C PRO A 61 8.73 3.39 9.38
N HIS A 62 8.63 4.54 8.71
CA HIS A 62 7.58 5.53 8.92
C HIS A 62 6.62 5.57 7.72
N LEU A 63 5.34 5.85 7.99
CA LEU A 63 4.35 6.05 6.93
C LEU A 63 4.52 7.42 6.25
N PHE A 64 4.84 8.44 7.05
CA PHE A 64 5.12 9.80 6.61
C PHE A 64 6.32 10.33 7.41
N VAL A 65 7.27 10.96 6.72
CA VAL A 65 8.39 11.67 7.33
C VAL A 65 8.25 13.12 6.90
N ASP A 66 8.11 14.03 7.86
CA ASP A 66 7.94 15.47 7.61
C ASP A 66 6.70 15.88 6.77
N GLY A 67 5.66 15.04 6.73
CA GLY A 67 4.39 15.31 6.05
C GLY A 67 4.20 14.51 4.76
N ILE A 68 3.28 14.94 3.90
CA ILE A 68 3.11 14.37 2.54
C ILE A 68 3.61 15.41 1.54
N SER A 69 4.71 15.13 0.87
CA SER A 69 5.22 15.97 -0.20
C SER A 69 5.09 15.25 -1.54
N ALA A 70 4.77 16.02 -2.59
CA ALA A 70 4.88 15.56 -3.98
C ALA A 70 6.29 15.05 -4.32
N HIS A 71 7.30 15.48 -3.57
CA HIS A 71 8.70 15.10 -3.77
C HIS A 71 9.04 13.71 -3.21
N ASP A 72 8.17 13.10 -2.40
CA ASP A 72 8.41 11.77 -1.81
C ASP A 72 8.12 10.63 -2.80
N LEU A 73 7.58 10.95 -3.97
CA LEU A 73 7.15 9.98 -4.96
C LEU A 73 8.23 9.73 -6.02
N HIS A 74 8.91 8.60 -5.91
CA HIS A 74 9.75 8.08 -6.97
C HIS A 74 9.00 7.00 -7.74
N GLN A 75 8.88 7.14 -9.06
CA GLN A 75 8.13 6.19 -9.92
C GLN A 75 8.72 4.77 -9.91
N GLY A 76 10.02 4.65 -9.64
CA GLY A 76 10.72 3.37 -9.74
C GLY A 76 10.81 2.89 -11.18
N GLN A 77 10.91 1.56 -11.36
CA GLN A 77 11.12 0.94 -12.69
C GLN A 77 9.83 0.68 -13.47
N LEU A 78 8.65 0.92 -12.86
CA LEU A 78 7.36 0.66 -13.48
C LEU A 78 6.85 1.89 -14.25
N GLY A 79 6.15 1.66 -15.37
CA GLY A 79 5.60 2.70 -16.25
C GLY A 79 4.33 3.36 -15.73
N ASN A 80 4.25 3.69 -14.44
CA ASN A 80 3.06 4.19 -13.74
C ASN A 80 3.15 5.69 -13.38
N CYS A 81 3.82 6.51 -14.21
CA CYS A 81 3.96 7.96 -14.02
C CYS A 81 2.61 8.67 -13.80
N TRP A 82 1.54 8.20 -14.45
CA TRP A 82 0.19 8.74 -14.29
C TRP A 82 -0.36 8.57 -12.87
N PHE A 83 0.01 7.48 -12.17
CA PHE A 83 -0.40 7.23 -10.79
C PHE A 83 0.36 8.14 -9.82
N VAL A 84 1.68 8.29 -10.03
CA VAL A 84 2.51 9.22 -9.25
C VAL A 84 2.00 10.66 -9.36
N ALA A 85 1.66 11.11 -10.58
CA ALA A 85 1.08 12.44 -10.78
C ALA A 85 -0.28 12.62 -10.08
N ALA A 86 -1.12 11.58 -10.08
CA ALA A 86 -2.40 11.60 -9.36
C ALA A 86 -2.20 11.67 -7.84
N CYS A 87 -1.29 10.88 -7.28
CA CYS A 87 -0.93 10.92 -5.85
C CYS A 87 -0.35 12.28 -5.45
N SER A 88 0.54 12.86 -6.27
CA SER A 88 1.09 14.20 -6.06
C SER A 88 -0.01 15.27 -6.03
N SER A 89 -0.99 15.16 -6.92
CA SER A 89 -2.13 16.08 -6.95
C SER A 89 -3.02 15.93 -5.72
N LEU A 90 -3.22 14.69 -5.24
CA LEU A 90 -3.96 14.42 -4.01
C LEU A 90 -3.25 14.97 -2.77
N ALA A 91 -1.92 14.81 -2.70
CA ALA A 91 -1.08 15.35 -1.62
C ALA A 91 -1.14 16.87 -1.50
N SER A 92 -1.33 17.59 -2.62
CA SER A 92 -1.41 19.07 -2.62
C SER A 92 -2.62 19.65 -1.89
N ARG A 93 -3.63 18.82 -1.56
CA ARG A 93 -4.86 19.26 -0.90
C ARG A 93 -5.18 18.37 0.28
N GLU A 94 -4.86 18.84 1.48
CA GLU A 94 -5.03 18.08 2.73
C GLU A 94 -6.44 17.50 2.93
N SER A 95 -7.46 18.28 2.60
CA SER A 95 -8.87 17.87 2.74
C SER A 95 -9.26 16.65 1.90
N LEU A 96 -8.47 16.29 0.88
CA LEU A 96 -8.78 15.19 -0.03
C LEU A 96 -8.07 13.90 0.33
N TRP A 97 -6.87 13.95 0.92
CA TRP A 97 -6.12 12.74 1.28
C TRP A 97 -6.47 12.20 2.67
N GLN A 98 -6.98 13.05 3.58
CA GLN A 98 -7.42 12.63 4.93
C GLN A 98 -8.82 11.96 4.96
N LYS A 99 -9.34 11.55 3.80
CA LYS A 99 -10.69 10.98 3.66
C LYS A 99 -10.66 9.46 3.72
#